data_AF-A0AAN5CKT0-F1
#
_entry.id   AF-A0AAN5CKT0-F1
#
_cell.length_a   1.000
_cell.length_b   1.000
_cell.length_c   1.000
_cell.angle_alpha   90.00
_cell.angle_beta   90.00
_cell.angle_gamma   90.00
#
_symmetry.space_group_name_H-M   'P 1'
#
loop_
_entity.id
_entity.type
_entity.pdbx_description
1 polymer ?
#
loop_
_entity_poly.entity_id
_entity_poly.type
_entity_poly.pdbx_seq_one_letter_code
_entity_poly.pdbx_strand_id
1 'polypeptide(L)'
;MKPMFESKIVWEHLMASKTMCDFDARFAAPLAGCESVEEYYEATSLAPKVARTPIPTLAVNAADDCFSPIRSIPFDEVCRSTNVAVCLTAHGGHTAFMQGANPNDPGFIEKLIVQFGDVVF
;
A
#
# COMPACT_ATOMS: atom_id res chain seq x y z
N MET A 1 -19.88 13.66 12.58
CA MET A 1 -18.80 12.64 12.59
C MET A 1 -18.52 12.09 13.98
N LYS A 2 -18.31 12.93 15.02
CA LYS A 2 -18.13 12.48 16.42
C LYS A 2 -19.17 11.46 16.96
N PRO A 3 -20.49 11.60 16.73
CA PRO A 3 -21.48 10.74 17.38
C PRO A 3 -21.38 9.26 16.96
N MET A 4 -20.75 8.97 15.82
CA MET A 4 -20.68 7.62 15.26
C MET A 4 -19.61 6.74 15.93
N PHE A 5 -18.64 7.35 16.62
CA PHE A 5 -17.47 6.64 17.15
C PHE A 5 -17.27 6.77 18.67
N GLU A 6 -18.13 7.54 19.35
CA GLU A 6 -18.02 7.87 20.78
C GLU A 6 -18.04 6.64 21.71
N SER A 7 -18.69 5.54 21.32
CA SER A 7 -18.74 4.32 22.14
C SER A 7 -17.49 3.43 22.02
N LYS A 8 -16.62 3.68 21.03
CA LYS A 8 -15.47 2.81 20.72
C LYS A 8 -14.12 3.52 20.82
N ILE A 9 -14.09 4.85 20.93
CA ILE A 9 -12.87 5.65 20.75
C ILE A 9 -12.73 6.70 21.84
N VAL A 10 -11.60 6.66 22.55
CA VAL A 10 -11.19 7.70 23.50
C VAL A 10 -10.47 8.81 22.74
N TRP A 11 -11.21 9.87 22.40
CA TRP A 11 -10.72 10.96 21.55
C TRP A 11 -9.46 11.64 22.05
N GLU A 12 -9.31 11.83 23.37
CA GLU A 12 -8.12 12.44 23.96
C GLU A 12 -6.86 11.61 23.64
N HIS A 13 -6.95 10.28 23.81
CA HIS A 13 -5.84 9.38 23.49
C HIS A 13 -5.55 9.39 22.00
N LEU A 14 -6.58 9.39 21.15
CA LEU A 14 -6.39 9.45 19.70
C LEU A 14 -5.65 10.73 19.27
N MET A 15 -6.06 11.88 19.79
CA MET A 15 -5.44 13.17 19.47
C MET A 15 -4.00 13.28 20.00
N ALA A 16 -3.62 12.49 21.00
CA ALA A 16 -2.26 12.39 21.52
C ALA A 16 -1.35 11.42 20.74
N SER A 17 -1.81 10.84 19.62
CA SER A 17 -1.01 9.92 18.80
C SER A 17 0.18 10.65 18.16
N LYS A 18 1.36 10.01 18.18
CA LYS A 18 2.59 10.58 17.59
C LYS A 18 3.10 9.79 16.39
N THR A 19 2.60 8.57 16.22
CA THR A 19 2.97 7.65 15.16
C THR A 19 1.73 7.10 14.46
N MET A 20 1.89 6.55 13.26
CA MET A 20 0.80 5.82 12.58
C MET A 20 0.36 4.60 13.40
N CYS A 21 1.30 3.91 14.05
CA CYS A 21 0.98 2.79 14.94
C CYS A 21 0.11 3.22 16.13
N ASP A 22 0.38 4.38 16.75
CA ASP A 22 -0.50 4.93 17.81
C ASP A 22 -1.92 5.18 17.28
N PHE A 23 -2.02 5.76 16.08
CA PHE A 23 -3.31 6.05 15.46
C PHE A 23 -4.06 4.75 15.16
N ASP A 24 -3.39 3.76 14.58
CA ASP A 24 -3.99 2.47 14.24
C ASP A 24 -4.43 1.72 15.49
N ALA A 25 -3.61 1.70 16.55
CA ALA A 25 -3.94 1.08 17.82
C ALA A 25 -5.15 1.74 18.52
N ARG A 26 -5.30 3.07 18.40
CA ARG A 26 -6.32 3.85 19.14
C ARG A 26 -7.59 4.11 18.33
N PHE A 27 -7.54 3.93 17.01
CA PHE A 27 -8.66 4.20 16.11
C PHE A 27 -8.96 3.05 15.16
N ALA A 28 -7.99 2.63 14.35
CA ALA A 28 -8.24 1.66 13.28
C ALA A 28 -8.57 0.25 13.82
N ALA A 29 -7.76 -0.27 14.74
CA ALA A 29 -7.95 -1.57 15.36
C ALA A 29 -9.28 -1.67 16.15
N PRO A 30 -9.63 -0.71 17.04
CA PRO A 30 -10.94 -0.72 17.72
C PRO A 30 -12.13 -0.63 16.76
N LEU A 31 -11.98 0.14 15.67
CA LEU A 31 -13.04 0.27 14.67
C LEU A 31 -13.23 -1.02 13.87
N ALA A 32 -12.13 -1.71 13.56
CA ALA A 32 -12.12 -3.03 12.92
C ALA A 32 -12.60 -4.16 13.86
N GLY A 33 -12.68 -3.90 15.17
CA GLY A 33 -13.06 -4.88 16.18
C GLY A 33 -11.91 -5.80 16.61
N CYS A 34 -10.67 -5.41 16.34
CA CYS A 34 -9.46 -6.12 16.79
C CYS A 34 -9.10 -5.68 18.21
N GLU A 35 -8.59 -6.62 19.00
CA GLU A 35 -8.18 -6.38 20.39
C GLU A 35 -6.82 -5.67 20.48
N SER A 36 -6.01 -5.78 19.42
CA SER A 36 -4.67 -5.21 19.34
C SER A 36 -4.35 -4.67 17.94
N VAL A 37 -3.33 -3.82 17.85
CA VAL A 37 -2.85 -3.31 16.56
C VAL A 37 -2.13 -4.41 15.75
N GLU A 38 -1.52 -5.36 16.44
CA GLU A 38 -0.90 -6.54 15.85
C GLU A 38 -1.94 -7.43 15.18
N GLU A 39 -3.04 -7.74 15.87
CA GLU A 39 -4.16 -8.50 15.30
C GLU A 39 -4.76 -7.76 14.10
N TYR A 40 -4.93 -6.43 14.22
CA TYR A 40 -5.37 -5.60 13.12
C TYR A 40 -4.46 -5.74 11.91
N TYR A 41 -3.15 -5.57 12.07
CA TYR A 41 -2.19 -5.71 10.98
C TYR A 41 -2.14 -7.12 10.40
N GLU A 42 -2.24 -8.17 11.21
CA GLU A 42 -2.30 -9.55 10.72
C GLU A 42 -3.56 -9.78 9.86
N ALA A 43 -4.72 -9.31 10.33
CA ALA A 43 -5.98 -9.45 9.61
C ALA A 43 -5.98 -8.67 8.28
N THR A 44 -5.47 -7.44 8.29
CA THR A 44 -5.53 -6.53 7.14
C THR A 44 -4.35 -6.65 6.19
N SER A 45 -3.24 -7.29 6.60
CA SER A 45 -2.07 -7.44 5.73
C SER A 45 -2.41 -8.24 4.47
N LEU A 46 -1.93 -7.72 3.34
CA LEU A 46 -2.07 -8.34 2.03
C LEU A 46 -0.81 -9.09 1.62
N ALA A 47 0.35 -8.80 2.23
CA ALA A 47 1.64 -9.40 1.88
C ALA A 47 1.58 -10.95 1.83
N PRO A 48 1.07 -11.66 2.86
CA PRO A 48 0.97 -13.12 2.85
C PRO A 48 -0.04 -13.67 1.80
N LYS A 49 -0.86 -12.80 1.22
CA LYS A 49 -1.95 -13.15 0.30
C LYS A 49 -1.55 -12.96 -1.17
N VAL A 50 -0.45 -12.26 -1.45
CA VAL A 50 0.03 -11.93 -2.81
C VAL A 50 0.23 -13.18 -3.68
N ALA A 51 0.79 -14.25 -3.13
CA ALA A 51 1.02 -15.50 -3.85
C ALA A 51 -0.27 -16.18 -4.35
N ARG A 52 -1.44 -15.80 -3.81
CA ARG A 52 -2.75 -16.36 -4.16
C ARG A 52 -3.54 -15.50 -5.14
N THR A 53 -2.98 -14.40 -5.63
CA THR A 53 -3.68 -13.52 -6.58
C THR A 53 -3.95 -14.28 -7.89
N PRO A 54 -5.23 -14.48 -8.28
CA PRO A 54 -5.57 -15.35 -9.41
C PRO A 54 -5.48 -14.65 -10.77
N ILE A 55 -5.40 -13.31 -10.78
CA ILE A 55 -5.41 -12.48 -11.99
C ILE A 55 -3.99 -11.98 -12.25
N PRO A 56 -3.50 -12.00 -13.51
CA PRO A 56 -2.24 -11.38 -13.88
C PRO A 56 -2.16 -9.94 -13.36
N THR A 57 -1.17 -9.65 -12.53
CA THR A 57 -1.04 -8.38 -11.81
C THR A 57 0.39 -7.88 -11.90
N LEU A 58 0.56 -6.67 -12.41
CA LEU A 58 1.84 -5.97 -12.36
C LEU A 58 1.80 -4.91 -11.26
N ALA A 59 2.54 -5.13 -10.18
CA ALA A 59 2.74 -4.16 -9.11
C ALA A 59 3.91 -3.25 -9.46
N VAL A 60 3.76 -1.93 -9.31
CA VAL A 60 4.81 -0.96 -9.64
C VAL A 60 5.14 -0.14 -8.40
N ASN A 61 6.43 -0.03 -8.07
CA ASN A 61 6.91 0.75 -6.92
C ASN A 61 8.22 1.44 -7.26
N ALA A 62 8.51 2.56 -6.61
CA ALA A 62 9.80 3.22 -6.70
C ALA A 62 10.66 2.93 -5.46
N ALA A 63 11.97 2.76 -5.62
CA ALA A 63 12.87 2.52 -4.49
C ALA A 63 13.01 3.77 -3.58
N ASP A 64 12.74 4.97 -4.12
CA ASP A 64 12.74 6.24 -3.41
C ASP A 64 11.35 6.67 -2.89
N ASP A 65 10.38 5.76 -2.85
CA ASP A 65 9.06 6.01 -2.26
C ASP A 65 9.15 6.16 -0.73
N CYS A 66 8.66 7.29 -0.20
CA CYS A 66 8.69 7.62 1.23
C CYS A 66 7.58 6.94 2.05
N PHE A 67 6.51 6.46 1.40
CA PHE A 67 5.39 5.77 2.02
C PHE A 67 5.46 4.24 1.84
N SER A 68 5.99 3.78 0.71
CA SER A 68 6.17 2.36 0.38
C SER A 68 7.66 2.02 0.20
N PRO A 69 8.44 1.98 1.30
CA PRO A 69 9.87 1.72 1.21
C PRO A 69 10.13 0.31 0.69
N ILE A 70 11.28 0.10 0.03
CA ILE A 70 11.64 -1.20 -0.57
C ILE A 70 11.49 -2.40 0.38
N ARG A 71 11.78 -2.20 1.68
CA ARG A 71 11.67 -3.24 2.72
C ARG A 71 10.24 -3.70 3.02
N SER A 72 9.22 -2.94 2.64
CA SER A 72 7.81 -3.33 2.82
C SER A 72 7.25 -4.10 1.62
N ILE A 73 8.03 -4.25 0.54
CA ILE A 73 7.62 -5.01 -0.63
C ILE A 73 7.81 -6.51 -0.34
N PRO A 74 6.76 -7.34 -0.46
CA PRO A 74 6.81 -8.77 -0.14
C PRO A 74 7.43 -9.58 -1.29
N PHE A 75 8.74 -9.41 -1.51
CA PHE A 75 9.45 -10.05 -2.63
C PHE A 75 9.34 -11.58 -2.59
N ASP A 76 9.41 -12.19 -1.41
CA ASP A 76 9.33 -13.64 -1.27
C ASP A 76 7.97 -14.18 -1.72
N GLU A 77 6.87 -13.51 -1.36
CA GLU A 77 5.52 -13.89 -1.79
C GLU A 77 5.28 -13.61 -3.27
N VAL A 78 5.86 -12.53 -3.81
CA VAL A 78 5.82 -12.23 -5.25
C VAL A 78 6.55 -13.33 -6.02
N CYS A 79 7.76 -13.73 -5.60
CA CYS A 79 8.53 -14.80 -6.25
C CYS A 79 7.84 -16.17 -6.21
N ARG A 80 6.92 -16.38 -5.26
CA ARG A 80 6.11 -17.60 -5.17
C ARG A 80 4.84 -17.54 -6.01
N SER A 81 4.46 -16.37 -6.50
CA SER A 81 3.30 -16.19 -7.37
C SER A 81 3.65 -16.51 -8.82
N THR A 82 2.71 -17.11 -9.55
CA THR A 82 2.80 -17.27 -11.01
C THR A 82 2.12 -16.13 -11.77
N ASN A 83 1.34 -15.30 -11.08
CA ASN A 83 0.49 -14.27 -11.70
C ASN A 83 0.91 -12.85 -11.30
N VAL A 84 1.78 -12.67 -10.31
CA VAL A 84 2.18 -11.35 -9.82
C VAL A 84 3.63 -11.09 -10.21
N ALA A 85 3.86 -9.94 -10.83
CA ALA A 85 5.20 -9.40 -11.07
C ALA A 85 5.35 -8.04 -10.38
N VAL A 86 6.57 -7.70 -9.96
CA VAL A 86 6.92 -6.38 -9.43
C VAL A 86 7.86 -5.66 -10.38
N CYS A 87 7.48 -4.47 -10.81
CA CYS A 87 8.36 -3.50 -11.47
C CYS A 87 8.86 -2.51 -10.40
N LEU A 88 10.11 -2.69 -9.98
CA LEU A 88 10.78 -1.76 -9.07
C LEU A 88 11.65 -0.79 -9.87
N THR A 89 11.35 0.50 -9.83
CA THR A 89 12.18 1.54 -10.43
C THR A 89 13.15 2.11 -9.40
N ALA A 90 14.30 2.63 -9.84
CA ALA A 90 15.21 3.35 -8.94
C ALA A 90 14.59 4.66 -8.42
N HIS A 91 13.84 5.33 -9.30
CA HIS A 91 13.21 6.61 -9.02
C HIS A 91 11.77 6.66 -9.53
N GLY A 92 10.96 7.49 -8.87
CA GLY A 92 9.57 7.76 -9.25
C GLY A 92 8.79 8.46 -8.15
N GLY A 93 9.30 8.42 -6.91
CA GLY A 93 8.57 8.86 -5.73
C GLY A 93 7.31 8.04 -5.53
N HIS A 94 6.38 8.57 -4.73
CA HIS A 94 5.16 7.83 -4.40
C HIS A 94 4.13 7.79 -5.54
N THR A 95 4.01 8.87 -6.33
CA THR A 95 2.89 9.03 -7.28
C THR A 95 3.29 9.52 -8.67
N ALA A 96 4.49 10.07 -8.84
CA ALA A 96 4.76 10.94 -9.99
C ALA A 96 5.35 10.20 -11.18
N PHE A 97 6.30 9.28 -10.95
CA PHE A 97 6.99 8.49 -11.99
C PHE A 97 7.34 9.31 -13.25
N MET A 98 7.71 10.58 -13.04
CA MET A 98 7.95 11.54 -14.11
C MET A 98 9.23 11.19 -14.85
N GLN A 99 9.20 11.34 -16.18
CA GLN A 99 10.34 11.03 -17.04
C GLN A 99 11.06 12.28 -17.59
N GLY A 100 10.60 13.48 -17.22
CA GLY A 100 11.14 14.75 -17.70
C GLY A 100 10.70 15.93 -16.85
N ALA A 101 11.17 17.12 -17.23
CA ALA A 101 10.86 18.36 -16.51
C ALA A 101 9.50 18.97 -16.90
N ASN A 102 8.92 18.56 -18.04
CA ASN A 102 7.61 19.00 -18.45
C ASN A 102 6.53 18.13 -17.77
N PRO A 103 5.69 18.70 -16.90
CA PRO A 103 4.65 17.93 -16.20
C PRO A 103 3.52 17.44 -17.12
N ASN A 104 3.48 17.91 -18.38
CA ASN A 104 2.50 17.45 -19.37
C ASN A 104 2.98 16.25 -20.19
N ASP A 105 4.25 15.87 -20.08
CA ASP A 105 4.74 14.67 -20.75
C ASP A 105 4.20 13.43 -20.04
N PRO A 106 3.78 12.38 -20.77
CA PRO A 106 3.31 11.16 -20.14
C PRO A 106 4.43 10.52 -19.31
N GLY A 107 4.11 10.24 -18.05
CA GLY A 107 4.99 9.55 -17.13
C GLY A 107 5.23 8.09 -17.53
N PHE A 108 6.03 7.42 -16.71
CA PHE A 108 6.36 6.02 -16.93
C PHE A 108 5.14 5.10 -16.79
N ILE A 109 4.26 5.38 -15.81
CA ILE A 109 3.11 4.52 -15.49
C ILE A 109 2.08 4.52 -16.61
N GLU A 110 1.84 5.66 -17.24
CA GLU A 110 0.88 5.81 -18.33
C GLU A 110 1.27 4.95 -19.53
N LYS A 111 2.57 4.90 -19.86
CA LYS A 111 3.10 4.04 -20.92
C LYS A 111 3.03 2.57 -20.53
N LEU A 112 3.40 2.26 -19.28
CA LEU A 112 3.44 0.90 -18.76
C LEU A 112 2.05 0.25 -18.70
N ILE A 113 1.02 1.00 -18.31
CA ILE A 113 -0.36 0.49 -18.25
C ILE A 113 -0.85 0.08 -19.64
N VAL A 114 -0.58 0.89 -20.67
CA VAL A 114 -0.95 0.54 -22.06
C VAL A 114 -0.24 -0.74 -22.50
N GLN A 115 1.08 -0.81 -22.28
CA GLN A 115 1.87 -2.00 -22.63
C GLN A 115 1.42 -3.26 -21.88
N PHE A 116 1.09 -3.14 -20.60
CA PHE A 116 0.58 -4.27 -19.82
C PHE A 116 -0.80 -4.70 -20.31
N GLY A 117 -1.68 -3.75 -20.63
CA GLY A 117 -2.99 -4.01 -21.22
C GLY A 117 -2.89 -4.80 -22.52
N ASP A 118 -2.03 -4.38 -23.45
CA ASP A 118 -1.82 -5.02 -24.75
C ASP A 118 -1.29 -6.47 -24.65
N VAL A 119 -0.64 -6.84 -23.54
CA VAL A 119 -0.09 -8.19 -23.33
C VAL A 119 -1.09 -9.12 -22.66
N VAL A 120 -1.96 -8.58 -21.81
CA VAL A 120 -2.88 -9.37 -20.97
C VAL A 120 -4.26 -9.57 -21.62
N PHE A 121 -4.69 -8.64 -22.48
CA PHE A 121 -6.00 -8.65 -23.15
C PHE A 121 -5.87 -8.75 -24.67
#